data_AF-A0A8W8JT38-F1
#
_entry.id   AF-A0A8W8JT38-F1
#
_cell.length_a   1.000
_cell.length_b   1.000
_cell.length_c   1.000
_cell.angle_alpha   90.00
_cell.angle_beta   90.00
_cell.angle_gamma   90.00
#
_symmetry.space_group_name_H-M   'P 1'
#
loop_
_entity.id
_entity.type
_entity.pdbx_description
1 polymer ?
#
loop_
_entity_poly.entity_id
_entity_poly.type
_entity_poly.pdbx_seq_one_letter_code
_entity_poly.pdbx_strand_id
1 'polypeptide(L)'
;CKRSFLGDQDCYFKVREHWDFLKFRKWLDNLDPLGDVSLRITCTEGGSLYIPWPMRARNLKRLEIKNCLLRGYFDEHDVKSRYPDSLEVRSIVNSVTEVSLLDWVNVVKSMQSEKSYTCGQETLVRSIVSNNTYSFLNIPKLPGSKMLELLSEISDSFREKVRTQPFECHYKNLLYLENSNNPSLGKHFMEDLTLHSHYPKLRALNLSSNRLTYLPIELKKWYRSFPKLVYMDLSKNDLKTFSFLDPKRFGRNLGLHVNLRNNDISSPPRDFYRYSYRSVPISVDLRGNPIR
;
A
#
# COMPACT_ATOMS: atom_id res chain seq x y z
N CYS A 1 25.67 10.24 -4.65
CA CYS A 1 25.58 8.77 -4.51
C CYS A 1 26.98 8.21 -4.28
N LYS A 2 27.10 7.08 -3.59
CA LYS A 2 28.35 6.31 -3.50
C LYS A 2 28.28 5.16 -4.51
N ARG A 3 29.33 4.99 -5.30
CA ARG A 3 29.44 3.92 -6.32
C ARG A 3 30.27 2.77 -5.78
N SER A 4 29.77 1.54 -5.88
CA SER A 4 30.56 0.33 -5.59
C SER A 4 31.46 -0.04 -6.78
N PHE A 5 32.44 -0.92 -6.56
CA PHE A 5 33.26 -1.48 -7.64
C PHE A 5 32.43 -2.22 -8.71
N LEU A 6 31.29 -2.80 -8.31
CA LEU A 6 30.35 -3.50 -9.19
C LEU A 6 29.39 -2.54 -9.93
N GLY A 7 29.53 -1.23 -9.71
CA GLY A 7 28.69 -0.21 -10.34
C GLY A 7 27.38 0.09 -9.60
N ASP A 8 27.14 -0.53 -8.44
CA ASP A 8 25.96 -0.24 -7.61
C ASP A 8 25.96 1.22 -7.15
N GLN A 9 24.77 1.80 -7.01
CA GLN A 9 24.58 3.17 -6.56
C GLN A 9 23.83 3.18 -5.23
N ASP A 10 24.49 3.63 -4.16
CA ASP A 10 23.82 3.96 -2.90
C ASP A 10 23.66 5.48 -2.79
N CYS A 11 22.44 5.93 -3.00
CA CYS A 11 22.08 7.34 -3.07
C CYS A 11 21.33 7.75 -1.81
N TYR A 12 21.85 8.77 -1.12
CA TYR A 12 21.18 9.42 0.00
C TYR A 12 21.04 10.92 -0.28
N PHE A 13 19.81 11.43 -0.16
CA PHE A 13 19.52 12.85 -0.34
C PHE A 13 18.76 13.40 0.87
N LYS A 14 19.20 14.56 1.34
CA LYS A 14 18.47 15.41 2.29
C LYS A 14 17.92 16.60 1.52
N VAL A 15 16.60 16.72 1.43
CA VAL A 15 15.93 17.68 0.52
C VAL A 15 15.25 18.78 1.34
N ARG A 16 15.62 20.04 1.10
CA ARG A 16 14.98 21.21 1.74
C ARG A 16 13.86 21.81 0.93
N GLU A 17 14.05 21.96 -0.38
CA GLU A 17 13.09 22.64 -1.26
C GLU A 17 12.43 21.66 -2.21
N HIS A 18 13.18 21.20 -3.21
CA HIS A 18 12.66 20.38 -4.29
C HIS A 18 13.69 19.35 -4.79
N TRP A 19 13.21 18.17 -5.13
CA TRP A 19 13.98 17.12 -5.80
C TRP A 19 13.12 16.39 -6.83
N ASP A 20 13.72 16.04 -7.96
CA ASP A 20 13.01 15.56 -9.15
C ASP A 20 13.49 14.16 -9.54
N PHE A 21 12.58 13.19 -9.42
CA PHE A 21 12.84 11.79 -9.76
C PHE A 21 13.17 11.59 -11.24
N LEU A 22 12.64 12.42 -12.14
CA LEU A 22 12.90 12.28 -13.58
C LEU A 22 14.34 12.67 -13.92
N LYS A 23 14.88 13.68 -13.24
CA LYS A 23 16.31 14.06 -13.36
C LYS A 23 17.21 12.95 -12.85
N PHE A 24 16.87 12.35 -11.71
CA PHE A 24 17.60 11.21 -11.17
C PHE A 24 17.56 10.00 -12.11
N ARG A 25 16.38 9.70 -12.66
CA ARG A 25 16.17 8.63 -13.63
C ARG A 25 17.00 8.85 -14.90
N LYS A 26 17.02 10.06 -15.45
CA LYS A 26 17.88 10.42 -16.60
C LYS A 26 19.37 10.33 -16.28
N TRP A 27 19.77 10.66 -15.05
CA TRP A 27 21.16 10.50 -14.61
C TRP A 27 21.57 9.02 -14.58
N LEU A 28 20.72 8.12 -14.08
CA LEU A 28 20.97 6.67 -14.10
C LEU A 28 21.13 6.12 -15.53
N ASP A 29 20.37 6.64 -16.48
CA ASP A 29 20.45 6.22 -17.88
C ASP A 29 21.83 6.47 -18.50
N ASN A 30 22.59 7.46 -17.98
CA ASN A 30 23.93 7.81 -18.46
C ASN A 30 25.05 7.05 -17.74
N LEU A 31 24.73 6.16 -16.80
CA LEU A 31 25.73 5.36 -16.09
C LEU A 31 25.98 4.03 -16.81
N ASP A 32 27.25 3.72 -17.02
CA ASP A 32 27.71 2.44 -17.54
C ASP A 32 29.10 2.08 -16.94
N PRO A 33 29.28 0.87 -16.36
CA PRO A 33 28.26 -0.08 -15.96
C PRO A 33 27.38 0.45 -14.82
N LEU A 34 26.11 0.03 -14.80
CA LEU A 34 25.17 0.30 -13.70
C LEU A 34 24.77 -1.02 -13.02
N GLY A 35 25.14 -1.14 -11.75
CA GLY A 35 24.69 -2.21 -10.86
C GLY A 35 23.34 -1.91 -10.21
N ASP A 36 23.11 -2.42 -9.00
CA ASP A 36 21.89 -2.20 -8.24
C ASP A 36 21.81 -0.78 -7.65
N VAL A 37 20.61 -0.20 -7.62
CA VAL A 37 20.39 1.17 -7.13
C VAL A 37 19.54 1.16 -5.87
N SER A 38 20.05 1.79 -4.82
CA SER A 38 19.33 2.11 -3.59
C SER A 38 19.18 3.63 -3.47
N LEU A 39 17.94 4.10 -3.36
CA LEU A 39 17.60 5.50 -3.22
C LEU A 39 16.93 5.76 -1.87
N ARG A 40 17.55 6.60 -1.05
CA ARG A 40 17.03 7.04 0.26
C ARG A 40 16.91 8.55 0.28
N ILE A 41 15.71 9.04 0.52
CA ILE A 41 15.41 10.47 0.55
C ILE A 41 14.74 10.83 1.87
N THR A 42 15.22 11.91 2.49
CA THR A 42 14.58 12.50 3.67
C THR A 42 14.40 13.98 3.42
N CYS A 43 13.16 14.46 3.47
CA CYS A 43 12.91 15.89 3.37
C CYS A 43 13.02 16.55 4.75
N THR A 44 13.49 17.79 4.75
CA THR A 44 13.54 18.67 5.91
C THR A 44 12.88 19.98 5.58
N GLU A 45 12.34 20.67 6.58
CA GLU A 45 11.77 22.02 6.40
C GLU A 45 10.65 22.05 5.34
N GLY A 46 9.91 20.94 5.17
CA GLY A 46 8.78 20.85 4.22
C GLY A 46 9.16 20.53 2.78
N GLY A 47 10.40 20.06 2.51
CA GLY A 47 10.86 19.72 1.17
C GLY A 47 9.92 18.79 0.37
N SER A 48 9.92 19.01 -0.95
CA SER A 48 9.04 18.34 -1.90
C SER A 48 9.80 17.43 -2.87
N LEU A 49 9.15 16.32 -3.26
CA LEU A 49 9.64 15.39 -4.27
C LEU A 49 8.64 15.33 -5.42
N TYR A 50 9.10 15.58 -6.64
CA TYR A 50 8.38 15.15 -7.83
C TYR A 50 8.72 13.68 -8.11
N ILE A 51 7.76 12.78 -7.89
CA ILE A 51 7.98 11.34 -8.01
C ILE A 51 6.71 10.63 -8.52
N PRO A 52 6.55 10.50 -9.84
CA PRO A 52 5.37 9.87 -10.41
C PRO A 52 5.32 8.37 -10.12
N TRP A 53 4.10 7.87 -9.87
CA TRP A 53 3.82 6.44 -9.82
C TRP A 53 3.93 5.85 -11.24
N PRO A 54 4.56 4.68 -11.46
CA PRO A 54 4.97 3.68 -10.47
C PRO A 54 6.38 3.80 -9.91
N MET A 55 7.09 4.92 -10.10
CA MET A 55 8.44 5.15 -9.56
C MET A 55 9.51 4.19 -10.14
N ARG A 56 9.34 3.78 -11.40
CA ARG A 56 10.29 2.87 -12.08
C ARG A 56 11.51 3.61 -12.62
N ALA A 57 12.68 3.01 -12.42
CA ALA A 57 13.98 3.46 -12.93
C ALA A 57 14.91 2.25 -13.14
N ARG A 58 15.96 2.42 -13.96
CA ARG A 58 16.93 1.36 -14.27
C ARG A 58 17.59 0.84 -12.99
N ASN A 59 17.50 -0.46 -12.75
CA ASN A 59 18.07 -1.20 -11.62
C ASN A 59 17.69 -0.65 -10.22
N LEU A 60 16.57 0.06 -10.07
CA LEU A 60 16.11 0.55 -8.77
C LEU A 60 15.57 -0.61 -7.92
N LYS A 61 16.38 -1.08 -6.97
CA LYS A 61 16.05 -2.18 -6.05
C LYS A 61 15.41 -1.70 -4.75
N ARG A 62 15.79 -0.52 -4.27
CA ARG A 62 15.31 0.03 -3.00
C ARG A 62 14.96 1.50 -3.12
N LEU A 63 13.78 1.86 -2.62
CA LEU A 63 13.29 3.22 -2.52
C LEU A 63 12.77 3.47 -1.10
N GLU A 64 13.39 4.42 -0.40
CA GLU A 64 12.94 4.85 0.93
C GLU A 64 12.76 6.36 0.95
N ILE A 65 11.57 6.83 1.32
CA ILE A 65 11.19 8.24 1.35
C ILE A 65 10.61 8.55 2.74
N LYS A 66 11.09 9.63 3.36
CA LYS A 66 10.65 10.07 4.69
C LYS A 66 10.40 11.56 4.77
N ASN A 67 9.32 11.93 5.46
CA ASN A 67 9.00 13.32 5.83
C ASN A 67 8.81 14.27 4.64
N CYS A 68 8.33 13.77 3.50
CA CYS A 68 8.30 14.54 2.24
C CYS A 68 6.88 14.91 1.78
N LEU A 69 6.76 16.04 1.09
CA LEU A 69 5.60 16.34 0.24
C LEU A 69 5.82 15.69 -1.15
N LEU A 70 4.99 14.72 -1.52
CA LEU A 70 5.09 14.00 -2.78
C LEU A 70 4.17 14.64 -3.81
N ARG A 71 4.71 14.94 -4.99
CA ARG A 71 4.02 15.59 -6.10
C ARG A 71 4.07 14.73 -7.35
N GLY A 72 3.09 14.97 -8.23
CA GLY A 72 3.02 14.34 -9.55
C GLY A 72 2.67 12.86 -9.53
N TYR A 73 2.00 12.38 -8.47
CA TYR A 73 1.74 10.95 -8.28
C TYR A 73 1.03 10.33 -9.50
N PHE A 74 0.10 11.05 -10.12
CA PHE A 74 -0.71 10.58 -11.24
C PHE A 74 -0.18 10.97 -12.63
N ASP A 75 0.97 11.64 -12.71
CA ASP A 75 1.43 12.28 -13.96
C ASP A 75 1.89 11.28 -15.03
N GLU A 76 2.19 10.02 -14.66
CA GLU A 76 2.57 8.95 -15.60
C GLU A 76 1.46 7.88 -15.75
N HIS A 77 0.18 8.20 -15.49
CA HIS A 77 -0.95 7.23 -15.54
C HIS A 77 -1.22 6.58 -16.90
N ASP A 78 -0.94 7.30 -17.98
CA ASP A 78 -1.10 6.88 -19.37
C ASP A 78 0.24 6.61 -20.06
N VAL A 79 1.36 6.72 -19.33
CA VAL A 79 2.70 6.56 -19.86
C VAL A 79 3.16 5.11 -19.70
N LYS A 80 3.37 4.42 -20.83
CA LYS A 80 3.99 3.09 -20.82
C LYS A 80 5.41 3.17 -20.27
N SER A 81 5.66 2.47 -19.16
CA SER A 81 6.99 2.49 -18.54
C SER A 81 8.04 1.83 -19.44
N ARG A 82 9.13 2.55 -19.73
CA ARG A 82 10.31 2.00 -20.43
C ARG A 82 11.28 1.24 -19.53
N TYR A 83 11.04 1.26 -18.22
CA TYR A 83 11.93 0.67 -17.23
C TYR A 83 11.36 -0.65 -16.71
N PRO A 84 12.21 -1.67 -16.48
CA PRO A 84 11.77 -2.91 -15.90
C PRO A 84 11.29 -2.69 -14.46
N ASP A 85 10.34 -3.51 -14.05
CA ASP A 85 10.00 -3.68 -12.65
C ASP A 85 11.16 -4.39 -11.95
N SER A 86 11.80 -3.69 -11.02
CA SER A 86 12.98 -4.20 -10.29
C SER A 86 12.98 -3.83 -8.81
N LEU A 87 11.96 -3.10 -8.34
CA LEU A 87 11.90 -2.59 -6.98
C LEU A 87 11.52 -3.71 -6.00
N GLU A 88 12.46 -4.06 -5.13
CA GLU A 88 12.27 -5.11 -4.12
C GLU A 88 11.83 -4.53 -2.77
N VAL A 89 12.27 -3.30 -2.45
CA VAL A 89 11.93 -2.63 -1.20
C VAL A 89 11.39 -1.24 -1.47
N ARG A 90 10.15 -1.00 -1.02
CA ARG A 90 9.52 0.31 -1.00
C ARG A 90 9.18 0.70 0.43
N SER A 91 9.61 1.88 0.86
CA SER A 91 9.22 2.48 2.14
C SER A 91 8.90 3.96 1.93
N ILE A 92 7.65 4.35 2.21
CA ILE A 92 7.23 5.76 2.18
C ILE A 92 6.58 6.03 3.53
N VAL A 93 7.21 6.89 4.33
CA VAL A 93 6.83 7.11 5.72
C VAL A 93 6.70 8.60 6.02
N ASN A 94 5.72 8.97 6.86
CA ASN A 94 5.50 10.33 7.32
C ASN A 94 5.41 11.34 6.15
N SER A 95 4.81 10.96 5.03
CA SER A 95 4.79 11.76 3.81
C SER A 95 3.38 12.19 3.45
N VAL A 96 3.26 13.31 2.74
CA VAL A 96 1.98 13.84 2.27
C VAL A 96 1.95 13.72 0.76
N THR A 97 0.98 12.99 0.20
CA THR A 97 0.79 12.96 -1.25
C THR A 97 -0.13 14.10 -1.66
N GLU A 98 0.39 15.03 -2.45
CA GLU A 98 -0.36 16.11 -3.05
C GLU A 98 -1.11 15.60 -4.28
N VAL A 99 -2.43 15.81 -4.29
CA VAL A 99 -3.34 15.34 -5.34
C VAL A 99 -4.20 16.51 -5.81
N SER A 100 -4.09 16.88 -7.07
CA SER A 100 -5.04 17.80 -7.70
C SER A 100 -6.35 17.05 -7.95
N LEU A 101 -7.46 17.54 -7.37
CA LEU A 101 -8.74 16.84 -7.47
C LEU A 101 -9.22 16.75 -8.92
N LEU A 102 -9.07 17.82 -9.68
CA LEU A 102 -9.42 17.86 -11.11
C LEU A 102 -8.58 16.89 -11.93
N ASP A 103 -7.28 16.81 -11.67
CA ASP A 103 -6.40 15.86 -12.38
C ASP A 103 -6.77 14.43 -12.02
N TRP A 104 -7.10 14.16 -10.75
CA TRP A 104 -7.58 12.85 -10.33
C TRP A 104 -8.90 12.46 -11.00
N VAL A 105 -9.86 13.40 -11.15
CA VAL A 105 -11.10 13.17 -11.91
C VAL A 105 -10.78 12.79 -13.35
N ASN A 106 -9.88 13.54 -13.99
CA ASN A 106 -9.49 13.29 -15.37
C ASN A 106 -8.84 11.92 -15.52
N VAL A 107 -7.90 11.57 -14.62
CA VAL A 107 -7.24 10.26 -14.58
C VAL A 107 -8.25 9.13 -14.45
N VAL A 108 -9.23 9.23 -13.55
CA VAL A 108 -10.25 8.18 -13.37
C VAL A 108 -11.10 8.01 -14.63
N LYS A 109 -11.51 9.12 -15.27
CA LYS A 109 -12.31 9.09 -16.50
C LYS A 109 -11.52 8.57 -17.70
N SER A 110 -10.28 9.02 -17.86
CA SER A 110 -9.39 8.65 -18.97
C SER A 110 -8.68 7.33 -18.76
N MET A 111 -8.79 6.72 -17.56
CA MET A 111 -8.03 5.53 -17.18
C MET A 111 -8.16 4.43 -18.24
N GLN A 112 -7.11 4.31 -19.04
CA GLN A 112 -6.79 3.14 -19.83
C GLN A 112 -5.81 2.34 -18.98
N SER A 113 -6.22 1.13 -18.61
CA SER A 113 -5.50 0.34 -17.62
C SER A 113 -4.16 -0.11 -18.19
N GLU A 114 -3.12 0.70 -18.05
CA GLU A 114 -1.74 0.25 -18.26
C GLU A 114 -1.35 -0.61 -17.06
N LYS A 115 -0.94 -1.85 -17.34
CA LYS A 115 -0.66 -2.83 -16.27
C LYS A 115 0.44 -2.33 -15.35
N SER A 116 1.49 -1.71 -15.91
CA SER A 116 2.61 -1.22 -15.11
C SER A 116 2.22 -0.11 -14.13
N TYR A 117 1.34 0.81 -14.53
CA TYR A 117 0.80 1.82 -13.64
C TYR A 117 -0.16 1.22 -12.63
N THR A 118 -1.07 0.34 -13.07
CA THR A 118 -2.12 -0.21 -12.19
C THR A 118 -1.56 -1.16 -11.12
N CYS A 119 -0.65 -2.06 -11.51
CA CYS A 119 0.01 -3.00 -10.59
C CYS A 119 1.22 -2.39 -9.86
N GLY A 120 1.78 -1.30 -10.38
CA GLY A 120 2.96 -0.67 -9.79
C GLY A 120 4.23 -1.51 -9.89
N GLN A 121 4.55 -2.18 -8.78
CA GLN A 121 5.81 -2.89 -8.53
C GLN A 121 5.50 -4.31 -8.02
N GLU A 122 5.34 -5.25 -8.96
CA GLU A 122 5.07 -6.66 -8.71
C GLU A 122 6.31 -7.41 -8.17
N THR A 123 7.52 -6.85 -8.34
CA THR A 123 8.77 -7.46 -7.84
C THR A 123 9.04 -7.24 -6.36
N LEU A 124 8.21 -6.44 -5.67
CA LEU A 124 8.37 -6.12 -4.25
C LEU A 124 8.49 -7.37 -3.38
N VAL A 125 9.47 -7.34 -2.48
CA VAL A 125 9.65 -8.25 -1.35
C VAL A 125 9.08 -7.63 -0.07
N ARG A 126 9.25 -6.30 0.08
CA ARG A 126 8.78 -5.54 1.23
C ARG A 126 8.19 -4.19 0.82
N SER A 127 6.98 -3.92 1.31
CA SER A 127 6.27 -2.66 1.05
C SER A 127 5.79 -2.06 2.36
N ILE A 128 6.24 -0.83 2.66
CA ILE A 128 5.87 -0.06 3.84
C ILE A 128 5.30 1.28 3.40
N VAL A 129 4.06 1.54 3.79
CA VAL A 129 3.39 2.85 3.66
C VAL A 129 2.85 3.19 5.04
N SER A 130 3.45 4.16 5.74
CA SER A 130 3.10 4.41 7.14
C SER A 130 3.01 5.90 7.46
N ASN A 131 1.96 6.29 8.18
CA ASN A 131 1.73 7.67 8.57
C ASN A 131 1.71 8.63 7.37
N ASN A 132 1.10 8.20 6.27
CA ASN A 132 0.98 9.03 5.08
C ASN A 132 -0.42 9.63 4.99
N THR A 133 -0.50 10.86 4.52
CA THR A 133 -1.75 11.58 4.31
C THR A 133 -1.84 12.08 2.88
N TYR A 134 -3.03 12.57 2.50
CA TYR A 134 -3.27 13.21 1.22
C TYR A 134 -3.58 14.68 1.43
N SER A 135 -3.04 15.53 0.57
CA SER A 135 -3.40 16.94 0.47
C SER A 135 -4.06 17.18 -0.88
N PHE A 136 -5.28 17.73 -0.88
CA PHE A 136 -6.03 17.96 -2.12
C PHE A 136 -5.89 19.41 -2.58
N LEU A 137 -5.42 19.60 -3.82
CA LEU A 137 -5.33 20.90 -4.49
C LEU A 137 -6.45 21.07 -5.51
N ASN A 138 -6.66 22.32 -5.95
CA ASN A 138 -7.60 22.68 -7.01
C ASN A 138 -9.03 22.16 -6.77
N ILE A 139 -9.47 22.19 -5.50
CA ILE A 139 -10.82 21.79 -5.12
C ILE A 139 -11.81 22.77 -5.75
N PRO A 140 -12.75 22.31 -6.61
CA PRO A 140 -13.76 23.16 -7.20
C PRO A 140 -14.59 23.88 -6.12
N LYS A 141 -14.85 25.17 -6.32
CA LYS A 141 -15.78 25.93 -5.45
C LYS A 141 -17.22 25.54 -5.78
N LEU A 142 -17.65 24.38 -5.30
CA LEU A 142 -19.01 23.87 -5.47
C LEU A 142 -19.80 23.92 -4.16
N PRO A 143 -21.13 24.08 -4.20
CA PRO A 143 -21.99 23.82 -3.06
C PRO A 143 -21.76 22.41 -2.51
N GLY A 144 -21.91 22.23 -1.20
CA GLY A 144 -21.58 20.97 -0.52
C GLY A 144 -22.28 19.73 -1.09
N SER A 145 -23.55 19.85 -1.49
CA SER A 145 -24.30 18.75 -2.14
C SER A 145 -23.69 18.34 -3.48
N LYS A 146 -23.33 19.31 -4.32
CA LYS A 146 -22.67 19.05 -5.63
C LYS A 146 -21.27 18.48 -5.46
N MET A 147 -20.54 18.89 -4.42
CA MET A 147 -19.24 18.30 -4.11
C MET A 147 -19.37 16.83 -3.70
N LEU A 148 -20.36 16.50 -2.87
CA LEU A 148 -20.63 15.11 -2.48
C LEU A 148 -21.02 14.24 -3.67
N GLU A 149 -21.87 14.76 -4.56
CA GLU A 149 -22.26 14.10 -5.81
C GLU A 149 -21.04 13.81 -6.70
N LEU A 150 -20.19 14.82 -6.94
CA LEU A 150 -18.96 14.67 -7.70
C LEU A 150 -18.03 13.59 -7.10
N LEU A 151 -17.82 13.62 -5.78
CA LEU A 151 -16.99 12.63 -5.10
C LEU A 151 -17.58 11.21 -5.18
N SER A 152 -18.91 11.09 -5.12
CA SER A 152 -19.60 9.81 -5.30
C SER A 152 -19.41 9.27 -6.71
N GLU A 153 -19.61 10.11 -7.74
CA GLU A 153 -19.42 9.72 -9.14
C GLU A 153 -17.99 9.27 -9.42
N ILE A 154 -16.99 10.00 -8.91
CA ILE A 154 -15.57 9.62 -9.07
C ILE A 154 -15.30 8.29 -8.38
N SER A 155 -15.81 8.10 -7.15
CA SER A 155 -15.66 6.86 -6.41
C SER A 155 -16.26 5.67 -7.17
N ASP A 156 -17.48 5.82 -7.69
CA ASP A 156 -18.15 4.75 -8.44
C ASP A 156 -17.46 4.45 -9.77
N SER A 157 -17.02 5.49 -10.50
CA SER A 157 -16.26 5.33 -11.73
C SER A 157 -14.92 4.63 -11.49
N PHE A 158 -14.18 5.02 -10.46
CA PHE A 158 -12.93 4.36 -10.07
C PHE A 158 -13.16 2.89 -9.74
N ARG A 159 -14.20 2.58 -8.95
CA ARG A 159 -14.52 1.19 -8.59
C ARG A 159 -14.90 0.35 -9.79
N GLU A 160 -15.66 0.89 -10.73
CA GLU A 160 -16.00 0.18 -11.96
C GLU A 160 -14.75 -0.12 -12.78
N LYS A 161 -13.81 0.82 -12.88
CA LYS A 161 -12.51 0.62 -13.55
C LYS A 161 -11.67 -0.46 -12.88
N VAL A 162 -11.61 -0.49 -11.54
CA VAL A 162 -10.92 -1.55 -10.79
C VAL A 162 -11.56 -2.91 -11.06
N ARG A 163 -12.90 -2.99 -11.06
CA ARG A 163 -13.62 -4.26 -11.29
C ARG A 163 -13.49 -4.80 -12.70
N THR A 164 -13.51 -3.92 -13.69
CA THR A 164 -13.46 -4.27 -15.12
C THR A 164 -12.03 -4.37 -15.66
N GLN A 165 -11.02 -4.24 -14.80
CA GLN A 165 -9.62 -4.38 -15.18
C GLN A 165 -9.36 -5.72 -15.91
N PRO A 166 -8.71 -5.72 -17.08
CA PRO A 166 -8.57 -6.92 -17.92
C PRO A 166 -7.35 -7.79 -17.60
N PHE A 167 -6.64 -7.50 -16.51
CA PHE A 167 -5.42 -8.23 -16.12
C PHE A 167 -5.35 -8.39 -14.60
N GLU A 168 -4.47 -9.30 -14.17
CA GLU A 168 -4.14 -9.51 -12.78
C GLU A 168 -2.74 -8.99 -12.43
N CYS A 169 -2.57 -8.58 -11.18
CA CYS A 169 -1.31 -8.21 -10.56
C CYS A 169 -0.78 -9.37 -9.70
N HIS A 170 0.47 -9.78 -9.90
CA HIS A 170 1.07 -10.94 -9.23
C HIS A 170 2.32 -10.53 -8.43
N TYR A 171 2.12 -10.32 -7.13
CA TYR A 171 3.20 -9.97 -6.19
C TYR A 171 3.91 -11.24 -5.70
N LYS A 172 4.59 -11.93 -6.62
CA LYS A 172 5.16 -13.28 -6.41
C LYS A 172 6.21 -13.34 -5.29
N ASN A 173 6.83 -12.21 -4.96
CA ASN A 173 7.92 -12.14 -3.99
C ASN A 173 7.57 -11.40 -2.70
N LEU A 174 6.37 -10.80 -2.61
CA LEU A 174 6.01 -9.97 -1.47
C LEU A 174 5.87 -10.82 -0.21
N LEU A 175 6.70 -10.53 0.79
CA LEU A 175 6.72 -11.19 2.09
C LEU A 175 6.09 -10.34 3.19
N TYR A 176 6.22 -9.02 3.09
CA TYR A 176 5.77 -8.07 4.09
C TYR A 176 5.05 -6.88 3.42
N LEU A 177 3.80 -6.65 3.85
CA LEU A 177 2.99 -5.52 3.41
C LEU A 177 2.50 -4.75 4.63
N GLU A 178 2.76 -3.45 4.64
CA GLU A 178 2.32 -2.55 5.68
C GLU A 178 1.63 -1.32 5.08
N ASN A 179 0.43 -1.07 5.58
CA ASN A 179 -0.29 0.19 5.45
C ASN A 179 -0.77 0.57 6.85
N SER A 180 0.09 1.22 7.65
CA SER A 180 -0.19 1.52 9.07
C SER A 180 -0.30 3.02 9.32
N ASN A 181 -1.02 3.41 10.37
CA ASN A 181 -1.18 4.82 10.76
C ASN A 181 -1.72 5.71 9.62
N ASN A 182 -2.59 5.17 8.76
CA ASN A 182 -3.19 5.88 7.65
C ASN A 182 -4.69 6.06 7.95
N PRO A 183 -5.10 7.18 8.57
CA PRO A 183 -6.50 7.39 8.99
C PRO A 183 -7.47 7.52 7.81
N SER A 184 -6.96 7.69 6.59
CA SER A 184 -7.73 7.80 5.35
C SER A 184 -7.81 6.49 4.58
N LEU A 185 -7.64 5.33 5.24
CA LEU A 185 -7.78 4.03 4.60
C LEU A 185 -9.21 3.88 4.07
N GLY A 186 -9.38 3.85 2.75
CA GLY A 186 -10.69 3.80 2.11
C GLY A 186 -11.51 2.59 2.55
N LYS A 187 -12.84 2.74 2.60
CA LYS A 187 -13.79 1.67 2.97
C LYS A 187 -13.59 0.38 2.16
N HIS A 188 -13.24 0.53 0.88
CA HIS A 188 -13.02 -0.54 -0.09
C HIS A 188 -11.55 -0.98 -0.19
N PHE A 189 -10.65 -0.43 0.63
CA PHE A 189 -9.21 -0.69 0.51
C PHE A 189 -8.85 -2.17 0.42
N MET A 190 -9.46 -3.03 1.25
CA MET A 190 -9.16 -4.47 1.22
C MET A 190 -9.74 -5.17 -0.02
N GLU A 191 -10.92 -4.74 -0.48
CA GLU A 191 -11.51 -5.20 -1.75
C GLU A 191 -10.54 -4.83 -2.88
N ASP A 192 -10.18 -3.55 -3.00
CA ASP A 192 -9.29 -3.02 -4.04
C ASP A 192 -7.89 -3.67 -3.99
N LEU A 193 -7.35 -3.92 -2.80
CA LEU A 193 -6.04 -4.56 -2.62
C LEU A 193 -6.00 -6.00 -3.13
N THR A 194 -7.13 -6.73 -3.03
CA THR A 194 -7.19 -8.17 -3.30
C THR A 194 -7.93 -8.52 -4.59
N LEU A 195 -8.76 -7.63 -5.08
CA LEU A 195 -9.44 -7.75 -6.36
C LEU A 195 -8.39 -7.70 -7.47
N HIS A 196 -8.35 -8.75 -8.30
CA HIS A 196 -7.36 -8.94 -9.37
C HIS A 196 -5.89 -8.96 -8.92
N SER A 197 -5.62 -9.24 -7.63
CA SER A 197 -4.26 -9.22 -7.08
C SER A 197 -3.93 -10.50 -6.31
N HIS A 198 -2.74 -11.05 -6.57
CA HIS A 198 -2.28 -12.31 -6.00
C HIS A 198 -1.05 -12.13 -5.11
N TYR A 199 -1.13 -12.66 -3.88
CA TYR A 199 -0.08 -12.54 -2.86
C TYR A 199 0.39 -13.91 -2.35
N PRO A 200 0.98 -14.76 -3.21
CA PRO A 200 1.22 -16.17 -2.91
C PRO A 200 2.29 -16.41 -1.82
N LYS A 201 3.11 -15.39 -1.49
CA LYS A 201 4.19 -15.49 -0.50
C LYS A 201 4.03 -14.56 0.70
N LEU A 202 2.97 -13.74 0.78
CA LEU A 202 2.83 -12.77 1.86
C LEU A 202 2.77 -13.48 3.22
N ARG A 203 3.69 -13.12 4.12
CA ARG A 203 3.82 -13.72 5.46
C ARG A 203 3.33 -12.81 6.56
N ALA A 204 3.48 -11.49 6.40
CA ALA A 204 3.08 -10.51 7.38
C ALA A 204 2.32 -9.34 6.74
N LEU A 205 1.18 -9.01 7.34
CA LEU A 205 0.32 -7.90 6.96
C LEU A 205 0.14 -6.98 8.17
N ASN A 206 0.52 -5.70 8.05
CA ASN A 206 0.33 -4.71 9.10
C ASN A 206 -0.65 -3.63 8.65
N LEU A 207 -1.79 -3.56 9.35
CA LEU A 207 -2.87 -2.59 9.17
C LEU A 207 -3.21 -1.91 10.51
N SER A 208 -2.21 -1.77 11.38
CA SER A 208 -2.36 -1.10 12.68
C SER A 208 -2.64 0.40 12.54
N SER A 209 -3.34 1.00 13.51
CA SER A 209 -3.56 2.46 13.58
C SER A 209 -4.32 3.08 12.40
N ASN A 210 -5.29 2.37 11.81
CA ASN A 210 -6.05 2.84 10.63
C ASN A 210 -7.51 3.20 10.91
N ARG A 211 -7.97 3.20 12.17
CA ARG A 211 -9.38 3.47 12.55
C ARG A 211 -10.38 2.50 11.91
N LEU A 212 -9.98 1.25 11.71
CA LEU A 212 -10.88 0.21 11.20
C LEU A 212 -11.98 -0.05 12.22
N THR A 213 -13.25 0.19 11.86
CA THR A 213 -14.42 -0.03 12.73
C THR A 213 -15.03 -1.43 12.56
N TYR A 214 -14.71 -2.12 11.47
CA TYR A 214 -15.13 -3.48 11.18
C TYR A 214 -14.00 -4.26 10.50
N LEU A 215 -14.05 -5.59 10.61
CA LEU A 215 -13.11 -6.50 9.94
C LEU A 215 -13.60 -6.83 8.50
N PRO A 216 -12.88 -6.43 7.44
CA PRO A 216 -13.25 -6.71 6.05
C PRO A 216 -13.35 -8.21 5.74
N ILE A 217 -14.21 -8.60 4.80
CA ILE A 217 -14.47 -10.02 4.49
C ILE A 217 -13.23 -10.74 3.97
N GLU A 218 -12.36 -10.00 3.28
CA GLU A 218 -11.05 -10.44 2.79
C GLU A 218 -10.17 -10.86 3.95
N LEU A 219 -10.17 -10.14 5.07
CA LEU A 219 -9.42 -10.50 6.28
C LEU A 219 -10.10 -11.62 7.07
N LYS A 220 -11.44 -11.70 7.07
CA LYS A 220 -12.17 -12.85 7.64
C LYS A 220 -11.86 -14.15 6.89
N LYS A 221 -11.63 -14.05 5.58
CA LYS A 221 -11.29 -15.13 4.63
C LYS A 221 -9.84 -15.00 4.12
N TRP A 222 -8.94 -14.50 4.95
CA TRP A 222 -7.56 -14.14 4.58
C TRP A 222 -6.80 -15.23 3.83
N TYR A 223 -7.10 -16.51 4.11
CA TYR A 223 -6.47 -17.66 3.47
C TYR A 223 -6.73 -17.76 1.96
N ARG A 224 -7.75 -17.05 1.43
CA ARG A 224 -8.03 -16.96 -0.01
C ARG A 224 -7.06 -16.02 -0.71
N SER A 225 -6.86 -14.83 -0.14
CA SER A 225 -6.02 -13.78 -0.74
C SER A 225 -4.55 -13.89 -0.34
N PHE A 226 -4.28 -14.44 0.85
CA PHE A 226 -2.95 -14.49 1.48
C PHE A 226 -2.64 -15.91 2.01
N PRO A 227 -2.45 -16.90 1.11
CA PRO A 227 -2.37 -18.32 1.48
C PRO A 227 -1.16 -18.69 2.33
N LYS A 228 -0.16 -17.80 2.51
CA LYS A 228 1.02 -18.01 3.37
C LYS A 228 1.12 -17.02 4.56
N LEU A 229 0.07 -16.24 4.81
CA LEU A 229 0.08 -15.23 5.87
C LEU A 229 0.17 -15.89 7.24
N VAL A 230 1.15 -15.53 8.07
CA VAL A 230 1.33 -16.08 9.43
C VAL A 230 1.18 -15.02 10.51
N TYR A 231 1.24 -13.74 10.15
CA TYR A 231 1.10 -12.61 11.06
C TYR A 231 0.19 -11.54 10.46
N MET A 232 -0.80 -11.09 11.23
CA MET A 232 -1.71 -10.00 10.88
C MET A 232 -1.77 -9.02 12.04
N ASP A 233 -1.31 -7.78 11.82
CA ASP A 233 -1.42 -6.71 12.80
C ASP A 233 -2.63 -5.82 12.51
N LEU A 234 -3.58 -5.83 13.43
CA LEU A 234 -4.79 -5.02 13.44
C LEU A 234 -4.89 -4.21 14.73
N SER A 235 -3.79 -4.02 15.45
CA SER A 235 -3.77 -3.29 16.71
C SER A 235 -4.06 -1.80 16.53
N LYS A 236 -4.56 -1.14 17.59
CA LYS A 236 -4.86 0.30 17.60
C LYS A 236 -5.86 0.71 16.50
N ASN A 237 -6.87 -0.11 16.26
CA ASN A 237 -8.02 0.25 15.43
C ASN A 237 -9.27 0.42 16.34
N ASP A 238 -10.44 0.59 15.74
CA ASP A 238 -11.70 0.85 16.45
C ASP A 238 -12.63 -0.37 16.34
N LEU A 239 -12.06 -1.58 16.28
CA LEU A 239 -12.81 -2.81 16.08
C LEU A 239 -13.59 -3.16 17.35
N LYS A 240 -14.91 -3.31 17.23
CA LYS A 240 -15.78 -3.75 18.35
C LYS A 240 -15.97 -5.27 18.42
N THR A 241 -15.83 -5.93 17.27
CA THR A 241 -15.98 -7.39 17.12
C THR A 241 -15.01 -7.90 16.07
N PHE A 242 -14.71 -9.20 16.11
CA PHE A 242 -13.90 -9.87 15.10
C PHE A 242 -14.46 -11.26 14.82
N SER A 243 -14.13 -11.86 13.69
CA SER A 243 -14.37 -13.28 13.44
C SER A 243 -13.49 -13.76 12.29
N PHE A 244 -12.95 -14.97 12.39
CA PHE A 244 -12.17 -15.60 11.33
C PHE A 244 -12.81 -16.92 10.92
N LEU A 245 -12.93 -17.14 9.62
CA LEU A 245 -13.45 -18.41 9.09
C LEU A 245 -12.38 -19.50 9.13
N ASP A 246 -12.80 -20.75 9.33
CA ASP A 246 -11.91 -21.90 9.37
C ASP A 246 -11.38 -22.22 7.95
N PRO A 247 -10.06 -22.20 7.71
CA PRO A 247 -9.47 -22.51 6.41
C PRO A 247 -9.40 -24.03 6.13
N LYS A 248 -9.94 -24.92 6.98
CA LYS A 248 -9.81 -26.40 6.87
C LYS A 248 -9.98 -26.95 5.44
N ARG A 249 -10.92 -26.41 4.66
CA ARG A 249 -11.19 -26.86 3.27
C ARG A 249 -10.10 -26.47 2.26
N PHE A 250 -9.08 -25.73 2.65
CA PHE A 250 -8.04 -25.17 1.78
C PHE A 250 -6.66 -25.80 1.98
N GLY A 251 -6.57 -26.93 2.68
CA GLY A 251 -5.33 -27.73 2.80
C GLY A 251 -4.17 -27.01 3.52
N ARG A 252 -4.49 -25.95 4.28
CA ARG A 252 -3.50 -25.14 4.97
C ARG A 252 -3.03 -25.83 6.26
N ASN A 253 -1.74 -25.68 6.58
CA ASN A 253 -1.12 -26.21 7.80
C ASN A 253 -0.40 -25.16 8.67
N LEU A 254 -0.29 -23.91 8.21
CA LEU A 254 0.39 -22.84 8.95
C LEU A 254 -0.59 -22.07 9.83
N GLY A 255 -0.34 -21.97 11.13
CA GLY A 255 -1.13 -21.12 12.02
C GLY A 255 -1.10 -19.63 11.64
N LEU A 256 -2.04 -18.85 12.20
CA LEU A 256 -2.09 -17.41 12.08
C LEU A 256 -1.97 -16.78 13.47
N HIS A 257 -1.11 -15.77 13.61
CA HIS A 257 -1.12 -14.86 14.74
C HIS A 257 -1.79 -13.55 14.35
N VAL A 258 -2.79 -13.14 15.13
CA VAL A 258 -3.54 -11.91 14.93
C VAL A 258 -3.34 -11.00 16.14
N ASN A 259 -2.73 -9.84 15.92
CA ASN A 259 -2.61 -8.82 16.94
C ASN A 259 -3.83 -7.89 16.87
N LEU A 260 -4.72 -7.96 17.87
CA LEU A 260 -5.91 -7.11 18.03
C LEU A 260 -5.78 -6.17 19.24
N ARG A 261 -4.56 -5.93 19.73
CA ARG A 261 -4.34 -5.09 20.92
C ARG A 261 -4.89 -3.67 20.74
N ASN A 262 -5.36 -3.08 21.85
CA ASN A 262 -5.84 -1.71 21.89
C ASN A 262 -6.91 -1.42 20.82
N ASN A 263 -7.95 -2.25 20.76
CA ASN A 263 -9.18 -1.99 20.02
C ASN A 263 -10.33 -1.77 21.02
N ASP A 264 -11.56 -1.69 20.53
CA ASP A 264 -12.79 -1.50 21.33
C ASP A 264 -13.55 -2.82 21.56
N ILE A 265 -12.86 -3.96 21.60
CA ILE A 265 -13.49 -5.28 21.72
C ILE A 265 -13.90 -5.53 23.18
N SER A 266 -15.21 -5.52 23.45
CA SER A 266 -15.73 -5.77 24.81
C SER A 266 -15.92 -7.25 25.15
N SER A 267 -16.08 -8.10 24.13
CA SER A 267 -16.28 -9.54 24.31
C SER A 267 -15.76 -10.32 23.09
N PRO A 268 -14.98 -11.41 23.27
CA PRO A 268 -14.63 -12.30 22.17
C PRO A 268 -15.86 -13.00 21.57
N PRO A 269 -15.80 -13.46 20.30
CA PRO A 269 -16.84 -14.28 19.69
C PRO A 269 -17.13 -15.56 20.49
N ARG A 270 -18.37 -16.04 20.45
CA ARG A 270 -18.78 -17.27 21.16
C ARG A 270 -17.94 -18.49 20.79
N ASP A 271 -17.43 -18.56 19.56
CA ASP A 271 -16.61 -19.66 19.06
C ASP A 271 -15.10 -19.43 19.22
N PHE A 272 -14.69 -18.37 19.93
CA PHE A 272 -13.28 -18.01 20.11
C PHE A 272 -12.44 -19.15 20.68
N TYR A 273 -12.97 -19.92 21.63
CA TYR A 273 -12.30 -21.08 22.21
C TYR A 273 -11.88 -22.12 21.16
N ARG A 274 -12.54 -22.18 19.99
CA ARG A 274 -12.19 -23.11 18.91
C ARG A 274 -10.94 -22.71 18.16
N TYR A 275 -10.51 -21.44 18.21
CA TYR A 275 -9.47 -20.92 17.33
C TYR A 275 -8.12 -21.64 17.51
N SER A 276 -7.77 -22.02 18.74
CA SER A 276 -6.56 -22.78 19.05
C SER A 276 -6.64 -24.27 18.68
N TYR A 277 -7.85 -24.84 18.58
CA TYR A 277 -8.07 -26.28 18.31
C TYR A 277 -8.47 -26.58 16.86
N ARG A 278 -8.57 -25.57 16.01
CA ARG A 278 -8.78 -25.77 14.57
C ARG A 278 -7.57 -26.46 13.94
N SER A 279 -7.82 -27.15 12.82
CA SER A 279 -6.74 -27.74 12.00
C SER A 279 -5.67 -26.72 11.59
N VAL A 280 -6.06 -25.45 11.49
CA VAL A 280 -5.16 -24.31 11.37
C VAL A 280 -5.39 -23.42 12.59
N PRO A 281 -4.47 -23.41 13.57
CA PRO A 281 -4.65 -22.65 14.79
C PRO A 281 -4.57 -21.14 14.51
N ILE A 282 -5.45 -20.39 15.15
CA ILE A 282 -5.44 -18.93 15.15
C ILE A 282 -5.17 -18.47 16.59
N SER A 283 -4.04 -17.81 16.80
CA SER A 283 -3.73 -17.14 18.06
C SER A 283 -4.08 -15.67 17.96
N VAL A 284 -4.71 -15.13 19.00
CA VAL A 284 -5.21 -13.75 19.00
C VAL A 284 -4.73 -13.04 20.26
N ASP A 285 -4.09 -11.89 20.08
CA ASP A 285 -3.69 -11.01 21.18
C ASP A 285 -4.75 -9.92 21.38
N LEU A 286 -5.45 -9.96 22.52
CA LEU A 286 -6.52 -9.02 22.87
C LEU A 286 -6.12 -8.01 23.94
N ARG A 287 -4.83 -7.91 24.32
CA ARG A 287 -4.42 -7.01 25.41
C ARG A 287 -4.78 -5.55 25.12
N GLY A 288 -5.27 -4.84 26.13
CA GLY A 288 -5.66 -3.43 26.01
C GLY A 288 -7.03 -3.20 25.37
N ASN A 289 -7.85 -4.24 25.21
CA ASN A 289 -9.28 -4.12 24.89
C ASN A 289 -10.12 -4.05 26.17
N PRO A 290 -11.32 -3.41 26.15
CA PRO A 290 -12.21 -3.29 27.30
C PRO A 290 -13.02 -4.58 27.58
N ILE A 291 -12.34 -5.72 27.72
CA ILE A 291 -12.97 -7.03 27.94
C ILE A 291 -13.60 -7.07 29.34
N ARG A 292 -14.88 -7.44 29.40
CA ARG A 292 -15.63 -7.65 30.66
C ARG A 292 -16.06 -9.10 30.79
#